data_AF-A0A1V6IF28-F1
#
_entry.id   AF-A0A1V6IF28-F1
#
_cell.length_a   1.000
_cell.length_b   1.000
_cell.length_c   1.000
_cell.angle_alpha   90.00
_cell.angle_beta   90.00
_cell.angle_gamma   90.00
#
_symmetry.space_group_name_H-M   'P 1'
#
loop_
_entity.id
_entity.type
_entity.pdbx_description
1 polymer ?
#
loop_
_entity_poly.entity_id
_entity_poly.type
_entity_poly.pdbx_seq_one_letter_code
_entity_poly.pdbx_strand_id
1 'polypeptide(L)'
;MLTLMGTCLAYKTKPYSGVNNLVRILLYSGISSIIFGALTGSWFGDLHKPEYLGHGNVLHLLQQRFIVLNPMDKTILALIIALGLGVLNQFLGITLKMYGALRKKDFLGAFSDGICWVATLSGLLMMTGKVFGEIPHKIFYTGLWLFVGGAIGLIFTQGRFIKNPLGKIAGGVVSLYGIVGSYGITAFIGDTLSYCRLLALGLTTSIIAVAFNLMAGIVREVPYVGMVLFIVVLFIGHMFNFLISALGAFVHSMRLIFVEFFGRFYEGGTRPFQPLGFDSAMCVVKKEND
;
A
#
# COMPACT_ATOMS: atom_id res chain seq x y z
N MET A 1 -0.07 20.55 2.25
CA MET A 1 1.30 20.93 1.79
C MET A 1 1.74 20.20 0.52
N LEU A 2 1.57 18.88 0.39
CA LEU A 2 2.04 18.12 -0.79
C LEU A 2 1.43 18.59 -2.12
N THR A 3 0.14 18.88 -2.16
CA THR A 3 -0.53 19.39 -3.37
C THR A 3 -0.06 20.78 -3.75
N LEU A 4 0.07 21.71 -2.79
CA LEU A 4 0.58 23.06 -3.01
C LEU A 4 2.03 23.05 -3.52
N MET A 5 2.88 22.21 -2.92
CA MET A 5 4.27 22.01 -3.36
C MET A 5 4.34 21.34 -4.73
N GLY A 6 3.47 20.36 -5.00
CA GLY A 6 3.31 19.72 -6.30
C GLY A 6 2.84 20.68 -7.39
N THR A 7 1.88 21.57 -7.11
CA THR A 7 1.42 22.58 -8.07
C THR A 7 2.48 23.67 -8.31
N CYS A 8 3.22 24.06 -7.28
CA CYS A 8 4.32 25.02 -7.38
C CYS A 8 5.48 24.45 -8.23
N LEU A 9 5.84 23.17 -8.02
CA LEU A 9 6.83 22.50 -8.86
C LEU A 9 6.32 22.27 -10.29
N ALA A 10 5.05 21.90 -10.48
CA ALA A 10 4.47 21.67 -11.82
C ALA A 10 4.49 22.95 -12.67
N TYR A 11 4.29 24.11 -12.04
CA TYR A 11 4.39 25.38 -12.72
C TYR A 11 5.84 25.71 -13.14
N LYS A 12 6.83 25.28 -12.37
CA LYS A 12 8.27 25.59 -12.58
C LYS A 12 9.05 24.54 -13.39
N THR A 13 8.52 23.33 -13.59
CA THR A 13 9.25 22.19 -14.19
C THR A 13 8.66 21.65 -15.50
N LYS A 14 7.75 22.39 -16.16
CA LYS A 14 7.26 22.10 -17.53
C LYS A 14 8.33 21.70 -18.58
N PRO A 15 9.58 22.22 -18.58
CA PRO A 15 10.54 21.89 -19.66
C PRO A 15 11.27 20.54 -19.52
N TYR A 16 11.19 19.82 -18.39
CA TYR A 16 11.87 18.52 -18.21
C TYR A 16 10.86 17.36 -18.13
N SER A 17 10.82 16.49 -19.14
CA SER A 17 9.83 15.41 -19.25
C SER A 17 9.83 14.43 -18.06
N GLY A 18 11.01 14.03 -17.58
CA GLY A 18 11.15 13.13 -16.43
C GLY A 18 10.69 13.76 -15.11
N VAL A 19 11.05 15.03 -14.87
CA VAL A 19 10.65 15.76 -13.65
C VAL A 19 9.15 16.03 -13.66
N ASN A 20 8.56 16.36 -14.81
CA ASN A 20 7.12 16.56 -14.94
C ASN A 20 6.32 15.29 -14.61
N ASN A 21 6.77 14.11 -15.04
CA ASN A 21 6.11 12.84 -14.70
C ASN A 21 6.18 12.54 -13.19
N LEU A 22 7.32 12.78 -12.55
CA LEU A 22 7.47 12.64 -11.10
C LEU A 22 6.56 13.61 -10.34
N VAL A 23 6.50 14.87 -10.78
CA VAL A 23 5.64 15.89 -10.20
C VAL A 23 4.16 15.53 -10.37
N ARG A 24 3.78 14.94 -11.50
CA ARG A 24 2.41 14.47 -11.75
C ARG A 24 2.02 13.34 -10.79
N ILE A 25 2.92 12.39 -10.55
CA ILE A 25 2.72 11.32 -9.56
C ILE A 25 2.58 11.92 -8.16
N LEU A 26 3.40 12.91 -7.81
CA LEU A 26 3.35 13.60 -6.52
C LEU A 26 2.07 14.44 -6.34
N LEU A 27 1.52 14.98 -7.43
CA LEU A 27 0.23 15.68 -7.42
C LEU A 27 -0.93 14.71 -7.18
N TYR A 28 -0.98 13.60 -7.92
CA TYR A 28 -2.03 12.60 -7.73
C TYR A 28 -1.96 11.96 -6.34
N SER A 29 -0.75 11.67 -5.84
CA SER A 29 -0.57 11.18 -4.47
C SER A 29 -0.94 12.24 -3.44
N GLY A 30 -0.69 13.52 -3.71
CA GLY A 30 -1.11 14.63 -2.87
C GLY A 30 -2.62 14.77 -2.76
N ILE A 31 -3.35 14.64 -3.86
CA ILE A 31 -4.83 14.65 -3.86
C ILE A 31 -5.36 13.47 -3.06
N SER A 32 -4.82 12.26 -3.28
CA SER A 32 -5.17 11.08 -2.49
C SER A 32 -4.87 11.28 -0.99
N SER A 33 -3.72 11.86 -0.66
CA SER A 33 -3.33 12.17 0.73
C SER A 33 -4.27 13.18 1.40
N ILE A 34 -4.84 14.13 0.67
CA ILE A 34 -5.86 15.04 1.23
C ILE A 34 -7.14 14.27 1.55
N ILE A 35 -7.59 13.40 0.66
CA ILE A 35 -8.82 12.60 0.85
C ILE A 35 -8.65 11.66 2.04
N PHE A 36 -7.57 10.87 2.06
CA PHE A 36 -7.28 9.95 3.16
C PHE A 36 -6.92 10.68 4.47
N GLY A 37 -6.26 11.84 4.40
CA GLY A 37 -5.99 12.72 5.54
C GLY A 37 -7.26 13.32 6.15
N ALA A 38 -8.25 13.67 5.31
CA ALA A 38 -9.56 14.11 5.77
C ALA A 38 -10.35 12.97 6.42
N LEU A 39 -10.29 11.76 5.87
CA LEU A 39 -10.93 10.57 6.43
C LEU A 39 -10.32 10.09 7.75
N THR A 40 -9.01 10.28 7.94
CA THR A 40 -8.28 9.89 9.15
C THR A 40 -8.23 10.99 10.22
N GLY A 41 -8.81 12.17 9.95
CA GLY A 41 -8.86 13.27 10.92
C GLY A 41 -7.51 13.91 11.24
N SER A 42 -6.43 13.60 10.50
CA SER A 42 -5.07 14.10 10.76
C SER A 42 -4.85 15.51 10.21
N TRP A 43 -5.72 16.45 10.59
CA TRP A 43 -5.55 17.86 10.26
C TRP A 43 -4.53 18.47 11.23
N PHE A 44 -3.27 18.52 10.81
CA PHE A 44 -2.17 19.10 11.61
C PHE A 44 -1.99 18.43 12.99
N GLY A 45 -2.25 17.12 13.09
CA GLY A 45 -2.05 16.33 14.31
C GLY A 45 -3.05 16.68 15.42
N ASP A 46 -2.75 17.73 16.18
CA ASP A 46 -3.42 18.07 17.45
C ASP A 46 -3.66 19.59 17.64
N LEU A 47 -3.56 20.40 16.57
CA LEU A 47 -3.85 21.84 16.61
C LEU A 47 -5.32 22.17 16.96
N HIS A 48 -6.16 21.16 17.10
CA HIS A 48 -7.58 21.25 17.43
C HIS A 48 -7.87 21.17 18.93
N LYS A 49 -6.87 20.91 19.78
CA LYS A 49 -7.09 20.93 21.24
C LYS A 49 -7.38 22.36 21.72
N PRO A 50 -8.36 22.52 22.65
CA PRO A 50 -8.87 23.81 23.11
C PRO A 50 -7.82 24.72 23.77
N GLU A 51 -6.63 24.22 24.10
CA GLU A 51 -5.51 24.98 24.66
C GLU A 51 -4.79 25.90 23.65
N TYR A 52 -4.89 25.64 22.34
CA TYR A 52 -4.10 26.39 21.35
C TYR A 52 -4.88 27.46 20.56
N LEU A 53 -6.18 27.27 20.30
CA LEU A 53 -6.95 28.18 19.42
C LEU A 53 -8.24 28.78 20.03
N GLY A 54 -8.57 28.50 21.30
CA GLY A 54 -9.73 29.06 21.98
C GLY A 54 -11.06 28.34 21.68
N HIS A 55 -12.01 28.45 22.62
CA HIS A 55 -13.33 27.80 22.54
C HIS A 55 -14.14 28.31 21.34
N GLY A 56 -14.55 27.39 20.45
CA GLY A 56 -15.63 27.64 19.49
C GLY A 56 -15.24 27.85 18.03
N ASN A 57 -14.12 27.30 17.55
CA ASN A 57 -13.75 27.46 16.14
C ASN A 57 -14.45 26.43 15.23
N VAL A 58 -14.85 26.88 14.03
CA VAL A 58 -15.53 26.11 12.96
C VAL A 58 -14.82 24.79 12.55
N LEU A 59 -13.54 24.65 12.90
CA LEU A 59 -12.74 23.44 12.76
C LEU A 59 -13.25 22.27 13.63
N HIS A 60 -13.72 22.53 14.86
CA HIS A 60 -14.26 21.50 15.76
C HIS A 60 -15.60 20.90 15.26
N LEU A 61 -16.41 21.72 14.58
CA LEU A 61 -17.71 21.31 14.04
C LEU A 61 -17.57 20.43 12.77
N LEU A 62 -16.57 20.73 11.93
CA LEU A 62 -16.20 19.90 10.78
C LEU A 62 -15.52 18.60 11.20
N GLN A 63 -14.78 18.61 12.31
CA GLN A 63 -14.07 17.47 12.88
C GLN A 63 -15.00 16.37 13.43
N GLN A 64 -16.08 16.71 14.12
CA GLN A 64 -17.05 15.71 14.60
C GLN A 64 -17.79 14.98 13.46
N ARG A 65 -17.83 15.56 12.26
CA ARG A 65 -18.57 15.00 11.11
C ARG A 65 -17.74 14.09 10.21
N PHE A 66 -16.41 14.14 10.29
CA PHE A 66 -15.49 13.44 9.37
C PHE A 66 -14.48 12.50 10.03
N ILE A 67 -14.42 12.39 11.37
CA ILE A 67 -13.61 11.36 12.03
C ILE A 67 -14.36 10.03 12.00
N VAL A 68 -13.97 9.14 11.09
CA VAL A 68 -14.40 7.73 11.12
C VAL A 68 -13.32 6.84 11.74
N LEU A 69 -12.05 7.27 11.71
CA LEU A 69 -10.89 6.49 12.11
C LEU A 69 -9.78 7.39 12.70
N ASN A 70 -9.71 7.52 14.02
CA ASN A 70 -8.47 7.92 14.69
C ASN A 70 -7.54 6.69 14.71
N PRO A 71 -6.40 6.70 14.00
CA PRO A 71 -5.48 5.55 14.00
C PRO A 71 -4.94 5.22 15.39
N MET A 72 -4.94 6.19 16.31
CA MET A 72 -4.48 6.04 17.69
C MET A 72 -5.52 5.33 18.60
N ASP A 73 -6.82 5.58 18.39
CA ASP A 73 -7.88 4.99 19.22
C ASP A 73 -8.36 3.64 18.66
N LYS A 74 -8.27 3.46 17.33
CA LYS A 74 -8.71 2.24 16.62
C LYS A 74 -7.57 1.61 15.83
N THR A 75 -6.41 1.45 16.46
CA THR A 75 -5.20 0.84 15.87
C THR A 75 -5.50 -0.52 15.24
N ILE A 76 -6.32 -1.34 15.89
CA ILE A 76 -6.72 -2.67 15.39
C ILE A 76 -7.55 -2.54 14.10
N LEU A 77 -8.48 -1.58 14.01
CA LEU A 77 -9.28 -1.36 12.80
C LEU A 77 -8.39 -0.90 11.64
N ALA A 78 -7.46 0.01 11.90
CA ALA A 78 -6.51 0.50 10.90
C ALA A 78 -5.55 -0.62 10.42
N LEU A 79 -5.13 -1.51 11.32
CA LEU A 79 -4.38 -2.72 10.98
C LEU A 79 -5.18 -3.64 10.05
N ILE A 80 -6.44 -3.92 10.39
CA ILE A 80 -7.32 -4.77 9.57
C ILE A 80 -7.49 -4.18 8.17
N ILE A 81 -7.67 -2.86 8.05
CA ILE A 81 -7.76 -2.18 6.75
C ILE A 81 -6.46 -2.31 5.97
N ALA A 82 -5.30 -2.10 6.61
CA ALA A 82 -4.00 -2.23 5.95
C ALA A 82 -3.73 -3.66 5.45
N LEU A 83 -4.00 -4.67 6.29
CA LEU A 83 -3.89 -6.08 5.90
C LEU A 83 -4.91 -6.43 4.80
N GLY A 84 -6.13 -5.92 4.89
CA GLY A 84 -7.17 -6.09 3.88
C GLY A 84 -6.77 -5.53 2.52
N LEU A 85 -6.11 -4.37 2.48
CA LEU A 85 -5.52 -3.82 1.25
C LEU A 85 -4.43 -4.74 0.69
N GLY A 86 -3.59 -5.33 1.54
CA GLY A 86 -2.58 -6.31 1.12
C GLY A 86 -3.19 -7.56 0.50
N VAL A 87 -4.22 -8.11 1.15
CA VAL A 87 -5.01 -9.23 0.64
C VAL A 87 -5.64 -8.89 -0.71
N LEU A 88 -6.29 -7.73 -0.82
CA LEU A 88 -6.92 -7.30 -2.07
C LEU A 88 -5.89 -7.15 -3.18
N ASN A 89 -4.73 -6.54 -2.90
CA ASN A 89 -3.67 -6.38 -3.89
C ASN A 89 -3.11 -7.73 -4.36
N GLN A 90 -3.01 -8.70 -3.46
CA GLN A 90 -2.62 -10.06 -3.81
C GLN A 90 -3.63 -10.72 -4.76
N PHE A 91 -4.93 -10.61 -4.46
CA PHE A 91 -5.98 -11.15 -5.34
C PHE A 91 -5.94 -10.50 -6.73
N LEU A 92 -5.67 -9.20 -6.81
CA LEU A 92 -5.44 -8.51 -8.07
C LEU A 92 -4.23 -9.10 -8.81
N GLY A 93 -3.11 -9.33 -8.13
CA GLY A 93 -1.92 -9.94 -8.72
C GLY A 93 -2.18 -11.33 -9.33
N ILE A 94 -2.90 -12.19 -8.61
CA ILE A 94 -3.29 -13.52 -9.11
C ILE A 94 -4.23 -13.39 -10.30
N THR A 95 -5.20 -12.47 -10.23
CA THR A 95 -6.16 -12.22 -11.32
C THR A 95 -5.45 -11.76 -12.60
N LEU A 96 -4.44 -10.88 -12.48
CA LEU A 96 -3.63 -10.43 -13.61
C LEU A 96 -2.81 -11.56 -14.23
N LYS A 97 -2.22 -12.43 -13.41
CA LYS A 97 -1.52 -13.63 -13.92
C LYS A 97 -2.49 -14.58 -14.63
N MET A 98 -3.66 -14.82 -14.04
CA MET A 98 -4.73 -15.63 -14.64
C MET A 98 -5.14 -15.06 -16.00
N TYR A 99 -5.32 -13.74 -16.08
CA TYR A 99 -5.62 -13.03 -17.34
C TYR A 99 -4.50 -13.20 -18.38
N GLY A 100 -3.23 -13.14 -17.96
CA GLY A 100 -2.08 -13.43 -18.82
C GLY A 100 -2.08 -14.86 -19.36
N ALA A 101 -2.36 -15.86 -18.52
CA ALA A 101 -2.43 -17.27 -18.92
C ALA A 101 -3.59 -17.53 -19.90
N LEU A 102 -4.74 -16.90 -19.68
CA LEU A 102 -5.89 -16.92 -20.60
C LEU A 102 -5.51 -16.36 -21.97
N ARG A 103 -4.76 -15.24 -22.03
CA ARG A 103 -4.27 -14.69 -23.31
C ARG A 103 -3.29 -15.60 -24.03
N LYS A 104 -2.47 -16.37 -23.30
CA LYS A 104 -1.55 -17.37 -23.87
C LYS A 104 -2.26 -18.68 -24.30
N LYS A 105 -3.60 -18.77 -24.17
CA LYS A 105 -4.44 -19.96 -24.45
C LYS A 105 -4.07 -21.21 -23.64
N ASP A 106 -3.38 -21.05 -22.51
CA ASP A 106 -3.13 -22.14 -21.57
C ASP A 106 -4.27 -22.25 -20.55
N PHE A 107 -5.34 -22.94 -20.95
CA PHE A 107 -6.55 -23.11 -20.13
C PHE A 107 -6.29 -23.92 -18.85
N LEU A 108 -5.35 -24.86 -18.87
CA LEU A 108 -5.04 -25.65 -17.68
C LEU A 108 -4.12 -24.89 -16.73
N GLY A 109 -3.21 -24.07 -17.23
CA GLY A 109 -2.46 -23.11 -16.41
C GLY A 109 -3.38 -22.08 -15.76
N ALA A 110 -4.36 -21.53 -16.48
CA ALA A 110 -5.32 -20.57 -15.93
C ALA A 110 -6.22 -21.18 -14.83
N PHE A 111 -6.68 -22.43 -15.01
CA PHE A 111 -7.52 -23.11 -14.01
C PHE A 111 -6.70 -23.53 -12.78
N SER A 112 -5.54 -24.16 -12.99
CA SER A 112 -4.65 -24.62 -11.92
C SER A 112 -4.05 -23.46 -11.13
N ASP A 113 -3.40 -22.53 -11.81
CA ASP A 113 -2.59 -21.52 -11.15
C ASP A 113 -3.38 -20.25 -10.79
N GLY A 114 -4.55 -20.05 -11.40
CA GLY A 114 -5.47 -18.97 -11.04
C GLY A 114 -6.51 -19.43 -10.03
N ILE A 115 -7.45 -20.27 -10.48
CA ILE A 115 -8.64 -20.63 -9.69
C ILE A 115 -8.29 -21.44 -8.44
N CYS A 116 -7.40 -22.44 -8.53
CA CYS A 116 -7.04 -23.22 -7.34
C CYS A 116 -6.23 -22.41 -6.31
N TRP A 117 -5.42 -21.43 -6.73
CA TRP A 117 -4.75 -20.51 -5.80
C TRP A 117 -5.72 -19.52 -5.16
N VAL A 118 -6.66 -18.96 -5.92
CA VAL A 118 -7.73 -18.10 -5.36
C VAL A 118 -8.57 -18.87 -4.34
N ALA A 119 -8.95 -20.12 -4.65
CA ALA A 119 -9.71 -20.98 -3.74
C ALA A 119 -8.93 -21.32 -2.46
N THR A 120 -7.65 -21.69 -2.60
CA THR A 120 -6.79 -22.01 -1.44
C THR A 120 -6.57 -20.79 -0.55
N LEU A 121 -6.26 -19.63 -1.13
CA LEU A 121 -5.97 -18.40 -0.39
C LEU A 121 -7.22 -17.80 0.26
N SER A 122 -8.36 -17.83 -0.42
CA SER A 122 -9.63 -17.42 0.19
C SER A 122 -10.04 -18.35 1.34
N GLY A 123 -9.86 -19.67 1.19
CA GLY A 123 -10.06 -20.64 2.27
C GLY A 123 -9.18 -20.36 3.49
N LEU A 124 -7.89 -20.09 3.26
CA LEU A 124 -6.95 -19.72 4.32
C LEU A 124 -7.37 -18.44 5.05
N LEU A 125 -7.76 -17.39 4.31
CA LEU A 125 -8.21 -16.12 4.91
C LEU A 125 -9.46 -16.30 5.78
N MET A 126 -10.43 -17.10 5.31
CA MET A 126 -11.65 -17.39 6.07
C MET A 126 -11.35 -18.17 7.36
N MET A 127 -10.29 -19.00 7.37
CA MET A 127 -9.82 -19.67 8.58
C MET A 127 -9.09 -18.70 9.53
N THR A 128 -8.18 -17.87 9.00
CA THR A 128 -7.39 -16.91 9.79
C THR A 128 -8.23 -15.78 10.36
N GLY A 129 -9.42 -15.51 9.82
CA GLY A 129 -10.32 -14.48 10.35
C GLY A 129 -10.69 -14.67 11.85
N LYS A 130 -10.61 -15.90 12.38
CA LYS A 130 -10.80 -16.18 13.83
C LYS A 130 -9.81 -15.44 14.73
N VAL A 131 -8.65 -15.05 14.19
CA VAL A 131 -7.62 -14.29 14.94
C VAL A 131 -8.11 -12.89 15.28
N PHE A 132 -9.02 -12.32 14.49
CA PHE A 132 -9.48 -10.93 14.65
C PHE A 132 -10.90 -10.80 15.23
N GLY A 133 -11.64 -11.91 15.38
CA GLY A 133 -12.98 -11.91 15.98
C GLY A 133 -13.65 -13.29 15.98
N GLU A 134 -14.78 -13.38 16.70
CA GLU A 134 -15.59 -14.61 16.72
C GLU A 134 -16.34 -14.77 15.39
N ILE A 135 -15.87 -15.71 14.58
CA ILE A 135 -16.50 -16.04 13.30
C ILE A 135 -17.50 -17.18 13.51
N PRO A 136 -18.73 -17.10 12.94
CA PRO A 136 -19.66 -18.21 12.89
C PRO A 136 -19.00 -19.51 12.40
N HIS A 137 -19.22 -20.61 13.12
CA HIS A 137 -18.62 -21.91 12.84
C HIS A 137 -18.79 -22.35 11.37
N LYS A 138 -19.91 -21.98 10.72
CA LYS A 138 -20.19 -22.26 9.30
C LYS A 138 -19.17 -21.67 8.33
N ILE A 139 -18.70 -20.44 8.58
CA ILE A 139 -17.72 -19.76 7.70
C ILE A 139 -16.36 -20.44 7.83
N PHE A 140 -16.00 -20.90 9.03
CA PHE A 140 -14.76 -21.63 9.27
C PHE A 140 -14.74 -22.98 8.55
N TYR A 141 -15.79 -23.78 8.66
CA TYR A 141 -15.87 -25.05 7.93
C TYR A 141 -15.90 -24.84 6.41
N THR A 142 -16.59 -23.81 5.93
CA THR A 142 -16.58 -23.45 4.50
C THR A 142 -15.17 -23.10 4.03
N GLY A 143 -14.41 -22.32 4.82
CA GLY A 143 -13.02 -21.99 4.56
C GLY A 143 -12.11 -23.23 4.54
N LEU A 144 -12.31 -24.16 5.48
CA LEU A 144 -11.59 -25.43 5.53
C LEU A 144 -11.83 -26.27 4.26
N TRP A 145 -13.10 -26.41 3.83
CA TRP A 145 -13.44 -27.15 2.60
C TRP A 145 -12.86 -26.50 1.35
N LEU A 146 -12.89 -25.16 1.26
CA LEU A 146 -12.26 -24.41 0.17
C LEU A 146 -10.74 -24.57 0.16
N PHE A 147 -10.10 -24.52 1.34
CA PHE A 147 -8.66 -24.71 1.48
C PHE A 147 -8.24 -26.12 1.07
N VAL A 148 -8.93 -27.14 1.59
CA VAL A 148 -8.64 -28.55 1.26
C VAL A 148 -8.91 -28.84 -0.21
N GLY A 149 -10.04 -28.36 -0.76
CA GLY A 149 -10.37 -28.52 -2.18
C GLY A 149 -9.37 -27.82 -3.11
N GLY A 150 -8.96 -26.60 -2.76
CA GLY A 150 -7.94 -25.85 -3.50
C GLY A 150 -6.55 -26.49 -3.40
N ALA A 151 -6.14 -26.95 -2.22
CA ALA A 151 -4.87 -27.62 -1.99
C ALA A 151 -4.79 -28.95 -2.75
N ILE A 152 -5.87 -29.75 -2.73
CA ILE A 152 -5.97 -30.97 -3.54
C ILE A 152 -5.86 -30.63 -5.03
N GLY A 153 -6.62 -29.62 -5.49
CA GLY A 153 -6.53 -29.12 -6.87
C GLY A 153 -5.10 -28.78 -7.28
N LEU A 154 -4.39 -28.01 -6.45
CA LEU A 154 -3.00 -27.62 -6.69
C LEU A 154 -2.04 -28.81 -6.69
N ILE A 155 -2.20 -29.78 -5.78
CA ILE A 155 -1.35 -30.97 -5.72
C ILE A 155 -1.52 -31.83 -6.99
N PHE A 156 -2.76 -31.98 -7.48
CA PHE A 156 -3.03 -32.75 -8.69
C PHE A 156 -2.54 -32.06 -9.96
N THR A 157 -2.60 -30.73 -10.04
CA THR A 157 -2.24 -29.98 -11.25
C THR A 157 -0.76 -29.60 -11.33
N GLN A 158 -0.10 -29.30 -10.20
CA GLN A 158 1.31 -28.89 -10.15
C GLN A 158 2.29 -30.08 -10.32
N GLY A 159 1.84 -31.31 -10.12
CA GLY A 159 2.63 -32.54 -10.34
C GLY A 159 2.86 -32.91 -11.82
N ARG A 160 2.67 -31.99 -12.77
CA ARG A 160 2.59 -32.34 -14.20
C ARG A 160 3.92 -32.79 -14.84
N PHE A 161 5.05 -32.40 -14.26
CA PHE A 161 6.39 -32.65 -14.82
C PHE A 161 7.16 -33.80 -14.14
N ILE A 162 6.65 -34.38 -13.05
CA ILE A 162 7.36 -35.42 -12.28
C ILE A 162 6.69 -36.77 -12.50
N LYS A 163 7.39 -37.77 -13.04
CA LYS A 163 6.82 -39.09 -13.39
C LYS A 163 6.44 -39.96 -12.17
N ASN A 164 6.96 -39.69 -10.98
CA ASN A 164 6.67 -40.46 -9.76
C ASN A 164 5.50 -39.87 -8.95
N PRO A 165 4.47 -40.67 -8.57
CA PRO A 165 3.31 -40.20 -7.81
C PRO A 165 3.68 -39.62 -6.43
N LEU A 166 4.67 -40.20 -5.74
CA LEU A 166 5.18 -39.65 -4.47
C LEU A 166 5.92 -38.32 -4.67
N GLY A 167 6.65 -38.17 -5.78
CA GLY A 167 7.37 -36.95 -6.15
C GLY A 167 6.44 -35.83 -6.62
N LYS A 168 5.28 -36.17 -7.22
CA LYS A 168 4.21 -35.21 -7.55
C LYS A 168 3.59 -34.60 -6.29
N ILE A 169 3.32 -35.44 -5.29
CA ILE A 169 2.74 -35.00 -4.01
C ILE A 169 3.78 -34.18 -3.23
N ALA A 170 5.02 -34.65 -3.14
CA ALA A 170 6.11 -33.89 -2.50
C ALA A 170 6.37 -32.54 -3.19
N GLY A 171 6.45 -32.51 -4.53
CA GLY A 171 6.60 -31.27 -5.30
C GLY A 171 5.40 -30.32 -5.16
N GLY A 172 4.18 -30.87 -5.13
CA GLY A 172 2.96 -30.11 -4.89
C GLY A 172 2.92 -29.49 -3.49
N VAL A 173 3.29 -30.24 -2.45
CA VAL A 173 3.37 -29.75 -1.05
C VAL A 173 4.48 -28.71 -0.90
N VAL A 174 5.65 -28.91 -1.53
CA VAL A 174 6.77 -27.96 -1.52
C VAL A 174 6.41 -26.67 -2.29
N SER A 175 5.63 -26.77 -3.37
CA SER A 175 5.06 -25.62 -4.08
C SER A 175 4.01 -24.88 -3.23
N LEU A 176 3.14 -25.62 -2.53
CA LEU A 176 2.14 -25.07 -1.61
C LEU A 176 2.79 -24.33 -0.43
N TYR A 177 3.87 -24.89 0.11
CA TYR A 177 4.63 -24.34 1.22
C TYR A 177 5.40 -23.07 0.83
N GLY A 178 5.77 -22.94 -0.46
CA GLY A 178 6.35 -21.73 -1.05
C GLY A 178 7.84 -21.77 -1.38
N ILE A 179 8.42 -22.96 -1.53
CA ILE A 179 9.86 -23.09 -1.81
C ILE A 179 10.16 -23.01 -3.32
N VAL A 180 9.20 -23.37 -4.19
CA VAL A 180 9.40 -23.37 -5.66
C VAL A 180 8.41 -22.50 -6.43
N GLY A 181 7.30 -22.10 -5.82
CA GLY A 181 6.26 -21.29 -6.46
C GLY A 181 6.19 -19.89 -5.87
N SER A 182 6.10 -18.87 -6.73
CA SER A 182 5.86 -17.46 -6.36
C SER A 182 4.52 -17.21 -5.65
N TYR A 183 3.80 -18.24 -5.20
CA TYR A 183 2.44 -18.20 -4.65
C TYR A 183 2.27 -18.90 -3.31
N GLY A 184 3.33 -19.48 -2.74
CA GLY A 184 3.25 -20.23 -1.49
C GLY A 184 2.53 -19.54 -0.35
N ILE A 185 1.92 -20.33 0.54
CA ILE A 185 1.21 -19.84 1.74
C ILE A 185 2.12 -18.95 2.59
N THR A 186 3.40 -19.32 2.74
CA THR A 186 4.40 -18.53 3.48
C THR A 186 4.64 -17.17 2.84
N ALA A 187 4.78 -17.12 1.50
CA ALA A 187 4.95 -15.87 0.77
C ALA A 187 3.69 -15.00 0.85
N PHE A 188 2.49 -15.60 0.82
CA PHE A 188 1.24 -14.87 0.98
C PHE A 188 1.12 -14.19 2.35
N ILE A 189 1.44 -14.93 3.43
CA ILE A 189 1.42 -14.40 4.78
C ILE A 189 2.48 -13.29 4.92
N GLY A 190 3.70 -13.53 4.44
CA GLY A 190 4.79 -12.54 4.48
C GLY A 190 4.43 -11.24 3.77
N ASP A 191 3.88 -11.33 2.55
CA ASP A 191 3.51 -10.15 1.77
C ASP A 191 2.33 -9.42 2.41
N THR A 192 1.31 -10.13 2.89
CA THR A 192 0.16 -9.52 3.57
C THR A 192 0.60 -8.79 4.84
N LEU A 193 1.47 -9.41 5.66
CA LEU A 193 2.04 -8.78 6.86
C LEU A 193 2.95 -7.60 6.52
N SER A 194 3.57 -7.55 5.33
CA SER A 194 4.34 -6.39 4.88
C SER A 194 3.48 -5.12 4.82
N TYR A 195 2.15 -5.23 4.62
CA TYR A 195 1.23 -4.09 4.61
C TYR A 195 1.01 -3.47 5.99
N CYS A 196 1.40 -4.13 7.09
CA CYS A 196 1.48 -3.49 8.42
C CYS A 196 2.34 -2.21 8.39
N ARG A 197 3.25 -2.10 7.42
CA ARG A 197 4.05 -0.90 7.18
C ARG A 197 3.21 0.35 6.89
N LEU A 198 2.06 0.21 6.24
CA LEU A 198 1.14 1.33 5.98
C LEU A 198 0.60 1.91 7.29
N LEU A 199 0.20 1.04 8.22
CA LEU A 199 -0.23 1.43 9.56
C LEU A 199 0.92 2.09 10.32
N ALA A 200 2.10 1.46 10.34
CA ALA A 200 3.27 1.97 11.05
C ALA A 200 3.63 3.40 10.60
N LEU A 201 3.65 3.64 9.28
CA LEU A 201 3.84 4.99 8.75
C LEU A 201 2.77 5.96 9.26
N GLY A 202 1.49 5.63 9.14
CA GLY A 202 0.39 6.48 9.61
C GLY A 202 0.49 6.84 11.10
N LEU A 203 0.80 5.86 11.94
CA LEU A 203 1.02 6.07 13.38
C LEU A 203 2.24 6.95 13.65
N THR A 204 3.38 6.67 13.02
CA THR A 204 4.61 7.46 13.20
C THR A 204 4.38 8.93 12.85
N THR A 205 3.72 9.23 11.73
CA THR A 205 3.41 10.63 11.36
C THR A 205 2.56 11.36 12.40
N SER A 206 1.62 10.63 13.02
CA SER A 206 0.71 11.16 14.04
C SER A 206 1.42 11.37 15.36
N ILE A 207 2.22 10.39 15.80
CA ILE A 207 3.02 10.45 17.03
C ILE A 207 4.05 11.59 16.95
N ILE A 208 4.74 11.73 15.81
CA ILE A 208 5.71 12.83 15.59
C ILE A 208 5.00 14.19 15.66
N ALA A 209 3.80 14.32 15.06
CA ALA A 209 3.02 15.56 15.13
C ALA A 209 2.65 15.91 16.58
N VAL A 210 2.17 14.94 17.36
CA VAL A 210 1.83 15.12 18.77
C VAL A 210 3.06 15.52 19.59
N ALA A 211 4.22 14.89 19.35
CA ALA A 211 5.46 15.21 20.05
C ALA A 211 5.91 16.67 19.79
N PHE A 212 5.87 17.14 18.54
CA PHE A 212 6.19 18.53 18.22
C PHE A 212 5.18 19.51 18.83
N ASN A 213 3.90 19.16 18.87
CA ASN A 213 2.87 19.98 19.51
C ASN A 213 3.09 20.11 21.01
N LEU A 214 3.45 19.02 21.69
CA LEU A 214 3.80 19.04 23.12
C LEU A 214 5.03 19.90 23.39
N MET A 215 6.09 19.75 22.58
CA MET A 215 7.29 20.58 22.71
C MET A 215 6.99 22.07 22.49
N ALA A 216 6.18 22.40 21.49
CA ALA A 216 5.74 23.78 21.26
C ALA A 216 4.95 24.32 22.47
N GLY A 217 4.03 23.52 23.03
CA GLY A 217 3.27 23.85 24.22
C GLY A 217 4.11 24.30 25.41
N ILE A 218 5.13 23.51 25.76
CA ILE A 218 6.04 23.81 26.86
C ILE A 218 6.78 25.14 26.61
N VAL A 219 7.20 25.39 25.37
CA VAL A 219 7.93 26.61 24.98
C VAL A 219 7.06 27.86 25.04
N ARG A 220 5.73 27.72 24.94
CA ARG A 220 4.77 28.84 25.02
C ARG A 220 4.72 29.48 26.41
N GLU A 221 5.01 28.72 27.48
CA GLU A 221 4.94 29.19 28.87
C GLU A 221 6.07 30.17 29.24
N VAL A 222 7.06 30.38 28.36
CA VAL A 222 8.17 31.31 28.58
C VAL A 222 7.70 32.77 28.41
N PRO A 223 7.87 33.65 29.41
CA PRO A 223 7.46 35.06 29.32
C PRO A 223 8.15 35.81 28.16
N TYR A 224 7.41 36.70 27.48
CA TYR A 224 7.82 37.59 26.38
C TYR A 224 8.34 36.94 25.07
N VAL A 225 9.07 35.83 25.14
CA VAL A 225 9.69 35.16 23.97
C VAL A 225 8.92 33.90 23.55
N GLY A 226 8.08 33.36 24.44
CA GLY A 226 7.39 32.07 24.24
C GLY A 226 6.50 32.03 23.00
N MET A 227 5.84 33.13 22.64
CA MET A 227 4.96 33.15 21.45
C MET A 227 5.74 33.09 20.13
N VAL A 228 6.90 33.75 20.04
CA VAL A 228 7.75 33.71 18.84
C VAL A 228 8.38 32.32 18.70
N LEU A 229 8.94 31.78 19.79
CA LEU A 229 9.53 30.45 19.79
C LEU A 229 8.49 29.36 19.52
N PHE A 230 7.27 29.49 20.03
CA PHE A 230 6.15 28.59 19.74
C PHE A 230 5.89 28.47 18.23
N ILE A 231 5.77 29.59 17.53
CA ILE A 231 5.53 29.62 16.09
C ILE A 231 6.69 28.97 15.33
N VAL A 232 7.93 29.26 15.73
CA VAL A 232 9.13 28.70 15.07
C VAL A 232 9.20 27.18 15.26
N VAL A 233 9.03 26.68 16.49
CA VAL A 233 9.07 25.24 16.80
C VAL A 233 7.96 24.50 16.06
N LEU A 234 6.75 25.06 16.03
CA LEU A 234 5.61 24.47 15.33
C LEU A 234 5.85 24.43 13.82
N PHE A 235 6.32 25.53 13.22
CA PHE A 235 6.61 25.58 11.79
C PHE A 235 7.69 24.56 11.39
N ILE A 236 8.81 24.53 12.12
CA ILE A 236 9.91 23.59 11.86
C ILE A 236 9.45 22.15 12.08
N GLY A 237 8.74 21.87 13.18
CA GLY A 237 8.25 20.54 13.53
C GLY A 237 7.28 19.98 12.50
N HIS A 238 6.30 20.77 12.06
CA HIS A 238 5.37 20.33 11.02
C HIS A 238 6.01 20.24 9.64
N MET A 239 6.94 21.13 9.30
CA MET A 239 7.70 21.02 8.05
C MET A 239 8.53 19.73 8.04
N PHE A 240 9.24 19.43 9.12
CA PHE A 240 10.01 18.19 9.27
C PHE A 240 9.13 16.95 9.22
N ASN A 241 8.02 16.95 9.97
CA ASN A 241 7.05 15.85 9.95
C ASN A 241 6.54 15.60 8.53
N PHE A 242 6.20 16.67 7.80
CA PHE A 242 5.76 16.58 6.41
C PHE A 242 6.82 15.96 5.49
N LEU A 243 8.09 16.36 5.59
CA LEU A 243 9.17 15.79 4.77
C LEU A 243 9.35 14.29 5.02
N ILE A 244 9.47 13.87 6.29
CA ILE A 244 9.66 12.45 6.63
C ILE A 244 8.45 11.62 6.24
N SER A 245 7.25 12.13 6.50
CA SER A 245 6.00 11.45 6.14
C SER A 245 5.90 11.24 4.63
N ALA A 246 6.24 12.25 3.84
CA ALA A 246 6.21 12.17 2.38
C ALA A 246 7.25 11.18 1.83
N LEU A 247 8.50 11.26 2.32
CA LEU A 247 9.56 10.34 1.90
C LEU A 247 9.26 8.89 2.31
N GLY A 248 8.82 8.68 3.55
CA GLY A 248 8.48 7.37 4.08
C GLY A 248 7.32 6.73 3.31
N ALA A 249 6.23 7.48 3.10
CA ALA A 249 5.09 7.02 2.30
C ALA A 249 5.49 6.69 0.86
N PHE A 250 6.34 7.50 0.23
CA PHE A 250 6.81 7.27 -1.14
C PHE A 250 7.64 5.98 -1.26
N VAL A 251 8.70 5.84 -0.45
CA VAL A 251 9.61 4.69 -0.52
C VAL A 251 8.92 3.39 -0.16
N HIS A 252 8.08 3.40 0.87
CA HIS A 252 7.37 2.19 1.30
C HIS A 252 6.26 1.78 0.32
N SER A 253 5.59 2.74 -0.32
CA SER A 253 4.63 2.42 -1.38
C SER A 253 5.32 1.85 -2.63
N MET A 254 6.48 2.39 -3.02
CA MET A 254 7.26 1.81 -4.11
C MET A 254 7.67 0.37 -3.83
N ARG A 255 8.08 0.07 -2.59
CA ARG A 255 8.38 -1.30 -2.18
C ARG A 255 7.18 -2.21 -2.41
N LEU A 256 6.03 -1.84 -1.84
CA LEU A 256 4.75 -2.56 -1.99
C LEU A 256 4.40 -2.87 -3.44
N ILE A 257 4.67 -1.96 -4.36
CA ILE A 257 4.40 -2.16 -5.79
C ILE A 257 5.45 -3.06 -6.44
N PHE A 258 6.74 -2.84 -6.20
CA PHE A 258 7.80 -3.55 -6.91
C PHE A 258 8.07 -4.95 -6.39
N VAL A 259 8.03 -5.15 -5.08
CA VAL A 259 8.36 -6.44 -4.48
C VAL A 259 7.09 -7.26 -4.30
N GLU A 260 6.11 -6.73 -3.58
CA GLU A 260 4.91 -7.48 -3.22
C GLU A 260 3.91 -7.63 -4.40
N PHE A 261 3.74 -6.62 -5.27
CA PHE A 261 2.77 -6.70 -6.39
C PHE A 261 3.37 -7.24 -7.70
N PHE A 262 4.43 -6.61 -8.23
CA PHE A 262 5.04 -7.03 -9.50
C PHE A 262 5.65 -8.42 -9.43
N GLY A 263 6.19 -8.84 -8.29
CA GLY A 263 6.74 -10.19 -8.09
C GLY A 263 5.73 -11.32 -8.35
N ARG A 264 4.42 -11.03 -8.37
CA ARG A 264 3.37 -12.05 -8.57
C ARG A 264 3.08 -12.32 -10.04
N PHE A 265 2.93 -11.29 -10.87
CA PHE A 265 2.47 -11.47 -12.26
C PHE A 265 3.51 -11.09 -13.32
N TYR A 266 4.55 -10.33 -12.94
CA TYR A 266 5.49 -9.78 -13.90
C TYR A 266 6.57 -10.82 -14.25
N GLU A 267 6.49 -11.38 -15.45
CA GLU A 267 7.55 -12.21 -16.02
C GLU A 267 8.56 -11.31 -16.75
N GLY A 268 9.77 -11.20 -16.21
CA GLY A 268 10.86 -10.47 -16.85
C GLY A 268 11.44 -11.19 -18.08
N GLY A 269 12.22 -10.48 -18.89
CA GLY A 269 13.04 -11.10 -19.95
C GLY A 269 12.55 -10.89 -21.39
N THR A 270 11.52 -10.07 -21.60
CA THR A 270 11.17 -9.63 -22.97
C THR A 270 12.09 -8.50 -23.43
N ARG A 271 12.43 -8.49 -24.71
CA ARG A 271 13.27 -7.43 -25.29
C ARG A 271 12.48 -6.12 -25.28
N PRO A 272 13.05 -5.00 -24.80
CA PRO A 272 12.38 -3.71 -24.88
C PRO A 272 12.10 -3.39 -26.34
N PHE A 273 10.92 -2.86 -26.63
CA PHE A 273 10.59 -2.40 -27.97
C PHE A 273 11.51 -1.22 -28.32
N GLN A 274 12.38 -1.43 -29.31
CA GLN A 274 13.20 -0.38 -29.89
C GLN A 274 12.54 0.04 -31.20
N PRO A 275 11.92 1.24 -31.27
CA PRO A 275 11.40 1.74 -32.53
C PRO A 275 12.55 1.92 -33.52
N LEU A 276 12.26 1.71 -34.81
CA LEU A 276 13.21 2.02 -35.87
C LEU A 276 13.29 3.56 -35.99
N GLY A 277 14.23 4.18 -35.28
CA GLY A 277 14.36 5.63 -35.19
C GLY A 277 15.72 6.06 -34.63
N PHE A 278 16.12 7.30 -34.92
CA PHE A 278 17.37 7.88 -34.45
C PHE A 278 17.17 8.39 -33.01
N ASP A 279 17.64 7.64 -32.02
CA ASP A 279 17.62 8.03 -30.60
C ASP A 279 19.03 8.54 -30.21
N SER A 280 19.21 9.86 -30.23
CA SER A 280 20.45 10.52 -29.79
C SER A 280 20.15 11.42 -28.61
N ALA A 281 20.86 11.21 -27.51
CA ALA A 281 20.74 12.05 -26.30
C ALA A 281 21.05 13.54 -26.56
N MET A 282 21.66 13.86 -27.70
CA MET A 282 22.11 15.20 -28.09
C MET A 282 21.17 15.90 -29.09
N CYS A 283 20.28 15.18 -29.76
CA CYS A 283 19.48 15.72 -30.86
C CYS A 283 18.00 15.38 -30.71
N VAL A 284 17.17 16.38 -30.41
CA VAL A 284 15.70 16.24 -30.46
C VAL A 284 15.27 16.49 -31.90
N VAL A 285 14.89 15.43 -32.62
CA VAL A 285 14.30 15.57 -33.96
C VAL A 285 12.88 16.12 -33.80
N LYS A 286 12.71 17.42 -34.04
CA LYS A 286 11.37 18.01 -34.22
C LYS A 286 10.86 17.63 -35.61
N LYS A 287 9.66 17.06 -35.66
CA LYS A 287 8.92 16.91 -36.92
C LYS A 287 8.56 18.31 -37.41
N GLU A 288 8.99 18.65 -38.61
CA GLU A 288 8.58 19.89 -39.29
C GLU A 288 7.16 19.65 -39.82
N ASN A 289 6.17 20.04 -39.00
CA ASN A 289 4.78 20.44 -39.31
C ASN A 289 3.85 20.11 -38.13
N ASP A 290 3.74 21.07 -37.21
CA ASP A 290 2.51 21.61 -36.58
C ASP A 290 2.89 22.77 -35.63
#